data_AF-A0A0D6LAV6-F1
#
_entry.id   AF-A0A0D6LAV6-F1
#
_cell.length_a   1.000
_cell.length_b   1.000
_cell.length_c   1.000
_cell.angle_alpha   90.00
_cell.angle_beta   90.00
_cell.angle_gamma   90.00
#
_symmetry.space_group_name_H-M   'P 1'
#
loop_
_entity.id
_entity.type
_entity.pdbx_description
1 polymer ?
#
loop_
_entity_poly.entity_id
_entity_poly.type
_entity_poly.pdbx_seq_one_letter_code
_entity_poly.pdbx_strand_id
1 'polypeptide(L)'
;MFKEAMGVVEEFHLQNEYGLNAFIIPCLLQDKLSSVVKFIESNKEIQKEFLSFLDSFVSLSEDEVMDRLKDYKDANVMTLPYERFTGKTVEKLIFKLASDLQLPIESVAPRFFRARKEGELRFKVQSREDAVRWAVYCNISEDKLPHALQSYLINNPEAADEAEKNIRR
;
A
#
# COMPACT_ATOMS: atom_id res chain seq x y z
N MET A 1 -16.97 -21.74 2.36
CA MET A 1 -16.18 -22.44 1.34
C MET A 1 -14.70 -22.00 1.26
N PHE A 2 -14.38 -20.73 1.03
CA PHE A 2 -12.97 -20.30 0.89
C PHE A 2 -12.12 -20.44 2.17
N LYS A 3 -12.74 -20.28 3.36
CA LYS A 3 -12.05 -20.45 4.64
C LYS A 3 -11.67 -21.92 4.88
N GLU A 4 -12.57 -22.81 4.51
CA GLU A 4 -12.42 -24.25 4.58
C GLU A 4 -11.33 -24.69 3.60
N ALA A 5 -11.31 -24.12 2.39
CA ALA A 5 -10.22 -24.33 1.42
C ALA A 5 -8.85 -23.89 1.97
N MET A 6 -8.76 -22.73 2.64
CA MET A 6 -7.53 -22.33 3.35
C MET A 6 -7.09 -23.35 4.37
N GLY A 7 -8.03 -23.88 5.17
CA GLY A 7 -7.74 -24.91 6.17
C GLY A 7 -7.17 -26.19 5.56
N VAL A 8 -7.75 -26.66 4.45
CA VAL A 8 -7.23 -27.83 3.72
C VAL A 8 -5.83 -27.54 3.16
N VAL A 9 -5.63 -26.40 2.50
CA VAL A 9 -4.32 -26.03 1.94
C VAL A 9 -3.25 -25.94 3.03
N GLU A 10 -3.60 -25.41 4.21
CA GLU A 10 -2.72 -25.35 5.37
C GLU A 10 -2.38 -26.75 5.91
N GLU A 11 -3.38 -27.62 6.06
CA GLU A 11 -3.25 -28.99 6.56
C GLU A 11 -2.32 -29.84 5.68
N PHE A 12 -2.39 -29.68 4.36
CA PHE A 12 -1.58 -30.42 3.40
C PHE A 12 -0.27 -29.71 3.01
N HIS A 13 0.06 -28.58 3.63
CA HIS A 13 1.26 -27.78 3.32
C HIS A 13 1.38 -27.36 1.84
N LEU A 14 0.26 -27.00 1.21
CA LEU A 14 0.17 -26.64 -0.21
C LEU A 14 0.13 -25.12 -0.44
N GLN A 15 0.59 -24.32 0.52
CA GLN A 15 0.43 -22.85 0.46
C GLN A 15 1.10 -22.22 -0.77
N ASN A 16 2.18 -22.82 -1.27
CA ASN A 16 2.93 -22.30 -2.43
C ASN A 16 2.31 -22.67 -3.79
N GLU A 17 1.28 -23.53 -3.82
CA GLU A 17 0.64 -24.00 -5.05
C GLU A 17 -0.52 -23.09 -5.50
N TYR A 18 -0.96 -22.18 -4.63
CA TYR A 18 -2.13 -21.33 -4.86
C TYR A 18 -1.79 -19.85 -4.70
N GLY A 19 -2.18 -19.04 -5.69
CA GLY A 19 -2.07 -17.59 -5.61
C GLY A 19 -3.16 -16.94 -4.75
N LEU A 20 -2.99 -15.66 -4.44
CA LEU A 20 -3.90 -14.89 -3.58
C LEU A 20 -5.37 -14.94 -4.01
N ASN A 21 -5.64 -14.96 -5.32
CA ASN A 21 -6.99 -14.93 -5.89
C ASN A 21 -7.80 -16.21 -5.60
N ALA A 22 -7.15 -17.33 -5.27
CA ALA A 22 -7.82 -18.62 -5.09
C ALA A 22 -8.76 -18.62 -3.87
N PHE A 23 -8.29 -18.07 -2.74
CA PHE A 23 -9.06 -18.06 -1.50
C PHE A 23 -8.68 -16.93 -0.54
N ILE A 24 -7.48 -16.35 -0.63
CA ILE A 24 -7.03 -15.29 0.28
C ILE A 24 -7.83 -14.01 0.05
N ILE A 25 -7.84 -13.51 -1.19
CA ILE A 25 -8.62 -12.32 -1.58
C ILE A 25 -10.13 -12.57 -1.40
N PRO A 26 -10.71 -13.69 -1.86
CA PRO A 26 -12.08 -14.05 -1.53
C PRO A 26 -12.40 -14.00 -0.03
N CYS A 27 -11.54 -14.54 0.83
CA CYS A 27 -11.74 -14.49 2.29
C CYS A 27 -11.66 -13.07 2.84
N LEU A 28 -10.72 -12.25 2.35
CA LEU A 28 -10.63 -10.84 2.69
C LEU A 28 -11.95 -10.13 2.36
N LEU A 29 -12.46 -10.29 1.13
CA LEU A 29 -13.69 -9.66 0.64
C LEU A 29 -14.96 -10.14 1.35
N GLN A 30 -14.88 -11.26 2.09
CA GLN A 30 -15.93 -11.82 2.94
C GLN A 30 -15.83 -11.39 4.42
N ASP A 31 -15.06 -10.34 4.73
CA ASP A 31 -14.82 -9.86 6.09
C ASP A 31 -14.11 -10.90 7.01
N LYS A 32 -13.33 -11.81 6.43
CA LYS A 32 -12.60 -12.86 7.17
C LYS A 32 -11.11 -12.54 7.32
N LEU A 33 -10.77 -11.26 7.48
CA LEU A 33 -9.38 -10.79 7.59
C LEU A 33 -8.58 -11.56 8.66
N SER A 34 -9.16 -11.82 9.84
CA SER A 34 -8.45 -12.56 10.89
C SER A 34 -8.07 -13.99 10.48
N SER A 35 -8.88 -14.64 9.65
CA SER A 35 -8.55 -15.97 9.12
C SER A 35 -7.43 -15.89 8.08
N VAL A 36 -7.45 -14.85 7.23
CA VAL A 36 -6.37 -14.59 6.26
C VAL A 36 -5.05 -14.33 6.98
N VAL A 37 -5.03 -13.46 7.99
CA VAL A 37 -3.81 -13.11 8.73
C VAL A 37 -3.20 -14.35 9.38
N LYS A 38 -4.03 -15.21 10.01
CA LYS A 38 -3.57 -16.48 10.57
C LYS A 38 -2.96 -17.39 9.51
N PHE A 39 -3.61 -17.54 8.36
CA PHE A 39 -3.13 -18.40 7.27
C PHE A 39 -1.77 -17.96 6.72
N ILE A 40 -1.55 -16.65 6.57
CA ILE A 40 -0.32 -16.11 5.98
C ILE A 40 0.82 -15.96 7.00
N GLU A 41 0.59 -16.12 8.30
CA GLU A 41 1.54 -15.74 9.37
C GLU A 41 2.91 -16.44 9.28
N SER A 42 2.93 -17.65 8.72
CA SER A 42 4.13 -18.47 8.56
C SER A 42 4.84 -18.29 7.22
N ASN A 43 4.21 -17.65 6.23
CA ASN A 43 4.76 -17.52 4.87
C ASN A 43 5.04 -16.06 4.50
N LYS A 44 6.33 -15.68 4.55
CA LYS A 44 6.79 -14.31 4.30
C LYS A 44 6.53 -13.83 2.87
N GLU A 45 6.58 -14.70 1.87
CA GLU A 45 6.33 -14.30 0.48
C GLU A 45 4.84 -14.00 0.27
N ILE A 46 3.95 -14.86 0.77
CA ILE A 46 2.50 -14.60 0.72
C ILE A 46 2.14 -13.33 1.49
N GLN A 47 2.79 -13.05 2.63
CA GLN A 47 2.59 -11.79 3.37
C GLN A 47 2.93 -10.55 2.53
N LYS A 48 4.07 -10.58 1.83
CA LYS A 48 4.49 -9.47 0.95
C LYS A 48 3.52 -9.29 -0.21
N GLU A 49 3.13 -10.39 -0.87
CA GLU A 49 2.15 -10.33 -1.96
C GLU A 49 0.81 -9.77 -1.48
N PHE A 50 0.35 -10.21 -0.30
CA PHE A 50 -0.91 -9.74 0.29
C PHE A 50 -0.89 -8.24 0.61
N LEU A 51 0.21 -7.74 1.19
CA LEU A 51 0.37 -6.30 1.43
C LEU A 51 0.50 -5.52 0.12
N SER A 52 1.20 -6.07 -0.89
CA SER A 52 1.29 -5.45 -2.21
C SER A 52 -0.08 -5.34 -2.90
N PHE A 53 -0.93 -6.37 -2.75
CA PHE A 53 -2.32 -6.32 -3.18
C PHE A 53 -3.07 -5.17 -2.52
N LEU A 54 -2.98 -5.01 -1.19
CA LEU A 54 -3.64 -3.90 -0.48
C LEU A 54 -3.06 -2.54 -0.88
N ASP A 55 -1.74 -2.43 -0.99
CA ASP A 55 -1.02 -1.22 -1.40
C ASP A 55 -1.47 -0.73 -2.79
N SER A 56 -1.83 -1.65 -3.67
CA SER A 56 -2.28 -1.32 -5.00
C SER A 56 -3.64 -0.60 -5.05
N PHE A 57 -4.40 -0.55 -3.95
CA PHE A 57 -5.62 0.26 -3.81
C PHE A 57 -5.35 1.69 -3.30
N VAL A 58 -4.13 1.97 -2.83
CA VAL A 58 -3.79 3.30 -2.34
C VAL A 58 -3.91 4.31 -3.47
N SER A 59 -4.55 5.44 -3.17
CA SER A 59 -4.84 6.55 -4.09
C SER A 59 -5.81 6.23 -5.22
N LEU A 60 -6.48 5.07 -5.20
CA LEU A 60 -7.58 4.81 -6.13
C LEU A 60 -8.86 5.55 -5.71
N SER A 61 -9.59 6.03 -6.69
CA SER A 61 -10.98 6.48 -6.55
C SER A 61 -11.91 5.29 -6.33
N GLU A 62 -13.12 5.55 -5.82
CA GLU A 62 -14.11 4.50 -5.58
C GLU A 62 -14.50 3.77 -6.87
N ASP A 63 -14.63 4.48 -7.99
CA ASP A 63 -14.91 3.91 -9.31
C ASP A 63 -13.82 2.91 -9.75
N GLU A 64 -12.55 3.28 -9.59
CA GLU A 64 -11.42 2.39 -9.90
C GLU A 64 -11.37 1.16 -8.98
N VAL A 65 -11.76 1.31 -7.71
CA VAL A 65 -11.89 0.18 -6.78
C VAL A 65 -13.02 -0.75 -7.21
N MET A 66 -14.18 -0.20 -7.60
CA MET A 66 -15.33 -0.97 -8.07
C MET A 66 -14.98 -1.78 -9.33
N ASP A 67 -14.36 -1.15 -10.31
CA ASP A 67 -13.92 -1.81 -11.55
C ASP A 67 -12.96 -2.97 -11.26
N ARG A 68 -12.03 -2.77 -10.32
CA ARG A 68 -11.03 -3.80 -9.98
C ARG A 68 -11.61 -4.98 -9.21
N LEU A 69 -12.66 -4.77 -8.44
CA LEU A 69 -13.31 -5.81 -7.64
C LEU A 69 -14.57 -6.38 -8.32
N LYS A 70 -14.85 -5.95 -9.55
CA LYS A 70 -16.05 -6.30 -10.30
C LYS A 70 -16.25 -7.81 -10.43
N ASP A 71 -15.22 -8.57 -10.80
CA ASP A 71 -15.32 -10.03 -10.96
C ASP A 71 -15.76 -10.72 -9.65
N TYR A 72 -15.26 -10.24 -8.51
CA TYR A 72 -15.66 -10.77 -7.20
C TYR A 72 -17.08 -10.36 -6.80
N LYS A 73 -17.54 -9.19 -7.25
CA LYS A 73 -18.90 -8.72 -7.05
C LYS A 73 -19.89 -9.54 -7.88
N ASP A 74 -19.59 -9.71 -9.17
CA ASP A 74 -20.41 -10.45 -10.13
C ASP A 74 -20.52 -11.94 -9.74
N ALA A 75 -19.45 -12.50 -9.16
CA ALA A 75 -19.44 -13.85 -8.60
C ALA A 75 -20.13 -13.98 -7.22
N ASN A 76 -20.73 -12.91 -6.68
CA ASN A 76 -21.33 -12.87 -5.34
C ASN A 76 -20.38 -13.28 -4.20
N VAL A 77 -19.07 -13.07 -4.37
CA VAL A 77 -18.04 -13.37 -3.36
C VAL A 77 -17.93 -12.23 -2.36
N MET A 78 -18.04 -10.98 -2.84
CA MET A 78 -17.78 -9.78 -2.05
C MET A 78 -18.98 -9.38 -1.18
N THR A 79 -18.77 -9.36 0.14
CA THR A 79 -19.74 -8.86 1.13
C THR A 79 -19.31 -7.55 1.77
N LEU A 80 -18.02 -7.20 1.65
CA LEU A 80 -17.50 -5.94 2.17
C LEU A 80 -17.93 -4.73 1.31
N PRO A 81 -18.11 -3.56 1.94
CA PRO A 81 -18.35 -2.31 1.22
C PRO A 81 -17.03 -1.77 0.62
N TYR A 82 -17.09 -1.10 -0.53
CA TYR A 82 -15.90 -0.66 -1.29
C TYR A 82 -15.04 0.36 -0.54
N GLU A 83 -15.65 1.13 0.37
CA GLU A 83 -15.06 2.13 1.24
C GLU A 83 -14.00 1.55 2.19
N ARG A 84 -13.97 0.22 2.36
CA ARG A 84 -12.88 -0.48 3.05
C ARG A 84 -11.55 -0.38 2.31
N PHE A 85 -11.60 -0.24 0.99
CA PHE A 85 -10.45 -0.21 0.09
C PHE A 85 -10.10 1.20 -0.38
N THR A 86 -10.75 2.23 0.16
CA THR A 86 -10.50 3.63 -0.23
C THR A 86 -9.93 4.45 0.93
N GLY A 87 -9.17 5.49 0.56
CA GLY A 87 -8.68 6.53 1.47
C GLY A 87 -8.01 6.03 2.75
N LYS A 88 -8.38 6.62 3.89
CA LYS A 88 -7.74 6.33 5.19
C LYS A 88 -8.02 4.93 5.72
N THR A 89 -9.05 4.24 5.21
CA THR A 89 -9.42 2.91 5.70
C THR A 89 -8.38 1.87 5.28
N VAL A 90 -8.04 1.83 3.98
CA VAL A 90 -7.02 0.92 3.45
C VAL A 90 -5.63 1.28 3.96
N GLU A 91 -5.31 2.57 4.07
CA GLU A 91 -4.05 3.05 4.65
C GLU A 91 -3.83 2.55 6.08
N LYS A 92 -4.86 2.65 6.95
CA LYS A 92 -4.79 2.14 8.33
C LYS A 92 -4.65 0.63 8.38
N LEU A 93 -5.33 -0.07 7.48
CA LEU A 93 -5.24 -1.52 7.36
C LEU A 93 -3.82 -1.97 7.00
N ILE A 94 -3.22 -1.37 5.97
CA ILE A 94 -1.83 -1.65 5.54
C ILE A 94 -0.86 -1.38 6.70
N PHE A 95 -0.95 -0.21 7.33
CA PHE A 95 -0.04 0.17 8.41
C PHE A 95 -0.12 -0.80 9.59
N LYS A 96 -1.34 -1.18 9.99
CA LYS A 96 -1.55 -2.15 11.07
C LYS A 96 -0.96 -3.51 10.71
N LEU A 97 -1.29 -4.04 9.53
CA LEU A 97 -0.82 -5.35 9.09
C LEU A 97 0.70 -5.42 8.94
N ALA A 98 1.33 -4.40 8.35
CA ALA A 98 2.78 -4.34 8.23
C ALA A 98 3.45 -4.33 9.62
N SER A 99 2.86 -3.63 10.60
CA SER A 99 3.33 -3.60 11.98
C SER A 99 3.17 -4.96 12.67
N ASP A 100 1.98 -5.56 12.57
CA ASP A 100 1.66 -6.85 13.18
C ASP A 100 2.54 -7.98 12.61
N LEU A 101 2.82 -7.95 11.30
CA LEU A 101 3.66 -8.94 10.60
C LEU A 101 5.16 -8.62 10.65
N GLN A 102 5.54 -7.50 11.26
CA GLN A 102 6.93 -7.00 11.35
C GLN A 102 7.61 -6.90 9.98
N LEU A 103 6.93 -6.32 9.00
CA LEU A 103 7.44 -6.16 7.63
C LEU A 103 7.91 -4.72 7.37
N PRO A 104 9.01 -4.53 6.61
CA PRO A 104 9.49 -3.21 6.24
C PRO A 104 8.50 -2.55 5.27
N ILE A 105 7.73 -1.58 5.78
CA ILE A 105 6.59 -0.99 5.07
C ILE A 105 6.99 -0.29 3.76
N GLU A 106 8.17 0.33 3.72
CA GLU A 106 8.70 0.94 2.49
C GLU A 106 8.93 -0.06 1.35
N SER A 107 9.18 -1.33 1.69
CA SER A 107 9.45 -2.40 0.72
C SER A 107 8.16 -3.08 0.25
N VAL A 108 7.22 -3.30 1.17
CA VAL A 108 6.00 -4.09 0.89
C VAL A 108 4.79 -3.25 0.51
N ALA A 109 4.80 -1.94 0.81
CA ALA A 109 3.71 -1.01 0.52
C ALA A 109 4.24 0.36 0.03
N PRO A 110 4.90 0.40 -1.14
CA PRO A 110 5.53 1.61 -1.65
C PRO A 110 4.54 2.73 -1.99
N ARG A 111 3.32 2.44 -2.45
CA ARG A 111 2.32 3.48 -2.77
C ARG A 111 1.80 4.15 -1.50
N PHE A 112 1.51 3.36 -0.46
CA PHE A 112 1.19 3.84 0.88
C PHE A 112 2.29 4.73 1.42
N PHE A 113 3.53 4.26 1.37
CA PHE A 113 4.67 5.02 1.88
C PHE A 113 4.80 6.37 1.17
N ARG A 114 4.73 6.37 -0.17
CA ARG A 114 4.76 7.59 -0.99
C ARG A 114 3.60 8.52 -0.64
N ALA A 115 2.35 8.03 -0.61
CA ALA A 115 1.17 8.84 -0.31
C ALA A 115 1.27 9.51 1.08
N ARG A 116 1.81 8.79 2.07
CA ARG A 116 2.06 9.34 3.40
C ARG A 116 3.13 10.44 3.37
N LYS A 117 4.25 10.22 2.67
CA LYS A 117 5.33 11.21 2.55
C LYS A 117 4.89 12.46 1.81
N GLU A 118 4.15 12.31 0.72
CA GLU A 118 3.51 13.42 0.01
C GLU A 118 2.56 14.22 0.93
N GLY A 119 1.81 13.54 1.80
CA GLY A 119 1.01 14.19 2.83
C GLY A 119 1.85 14.95 3.86
N GLU A 120 2.91 14.33 4.39
CA GLU A 120 3.83 14.95 5.36
C GLU A 120 4.51 16.19 4.78
N LEU A 121 4.86 16.20 3.49
CA LEU A 121 5.43 17.35 2.79
C LEU A 121 4.55 18.59 2.83
N ARG A 122 3.22 18.43 2.82
CA ARG A 122 2.28 19.56 2.96
C ARG A 122 2.41 20.28 4.30
N PHE A 123 2.87 19.59 5.34
CA PHE A 123 3.01 20.12 6.70
C PHE A 123 4.46 20.40 7.10
N LYS A 124 5.45 19.72 6.50
CA LYS A 124 6.90 19.83 6.82
C LYS A 124 7.63 20.98 6.13
N VAL A 125 6.91 21.97 5.59
CA VAL A 125 7.48 23.22 5.01
C VAL A 125 8.33 24.03 6.03
N GLN A 126 8.52 23.55 7.26
CA GLN A 126 9.44 24.09 8.26
C GLN A 126 10.93 23.76 7.99
N SER A 127 11.26 22.64 7.30
CA SER A 127 12.63 22.33 6.86
C SER A 127 12.65 22.10 5.35
N ARG A 128 13.12 23.11 4.60
CA ARG A 128 13.06 23.13 3.14
C ARG A 128 13.97 22.07 2.51
N GLU A 129 15.13 21.80 3.11
CA GLU A 129 16.09 20.80 2.63
C GLU A 129 15.54 19.36 2.70
N ASP A 130 14.93 18.98 3.82
CA ASP A 130 14.29 17.67 3.96
C ASP A 130 13.08 17.55 3.00
N ALA A 131 12.35 18.64 2.80
CA ALA A 131 11.23 18.65 1.85
C ALA A 131 11.71 18.42 0.40
N VAL A 132 12.84 19.01 0.00
CA VAL A 132 13.46 18.75 -1.31
C VAL A 132 13.91 17.29 -1.43
N ARG A 133 14.56 16.72 -0.40
CA ARG A 133 14.94 15.30 -0.41
C ARG A 133 13.77 14.36 -0.64
N TRP A 134 12.65 14.58 0.06
CA TRP A 134 11.45 13.76 -0.13
C TRP A 134 10.80 13.98 -1.50
N ALA A 135 10.80 15.20 -2.03
CA ALA A 135 10.29 15.49 -3.37
C ALA A 135 11.05 14.71 -4.45
N VAL A 136 12.38 14.71 -4.37
CA VAL A 136 13.26 13.97 -5.27
C VAL A 136 13.08 12.46 -5.09
N TYR A 137 13.12 11.96 -3.84
CA TYR A 137 12.96 10.53 -3.54
C TYR A 137 11.63 9.96 -4.07
N CYS A 138 10.53 10.69 -3.86
CA CYS A 138 9.20 10.26 -4.30
C CYS A 138 8.93 10.55 -5.78
N ASN A 139 9.87 11.14 -6.52
CA ASN A 139 9.70 11.59 -7.90
C ASN A 139 8.39 12.38 -8.07
N ILE A 140 8.22 13.41 -7.24
CA ILE A 140 7.06 14.30 -7.27
C ILE A 140 7.32 15.36 -8.34
N SER A 141 6.39 15.51 -9.28
CA SER A 141 6.46 16.56 -10.30
C SER A 141 6.36 17.95 -9.66
N GLU A 142 7.09 18.93 -10.22
CA GLU A 142 7.19 20.29 -9.68
C GLU A 142 5.82 20.97 -9.51
N ASP A 143 4.88 20.73 -10.43
CA ASP A 143 3.51 21.26 -10.38
C ASP A 143 2.71 20.78 -9.15
N LYS A 144 3.07 19.62 -8.59
CA LYS A 144 2.43 19.03 -7.42
C LYS A 144 3.09 19.43 -6.10
N LEU A 145 4.22 20.13 -6.15
CA LEU A 145 4.90 20.61 -4.95
C LEU A 145 4.15 21.79 -4.32
N PRO A 146 4.21 21.97 -2.99
CA PRO A 146 3.72 23.19 -2.36
C PRO A 146 4.42 24.43 -2.92
N HIS A 147 3.67 25.54 -3.12
CA HIS A 147 4.24 26.79 -3.66
C HIS A 147 5.48 27.29 -2.91
N ALA A 148 5.53 27.11 -1.59
CA ALA A 148 6.70 27.48 -0.79
C ALA A 148 7.97 26.70 -1.17
N LEU A 149 7.82 25.43 -1.58
CA LEU A 149 8.93 24.58 -2.02
C LEU A 149 9.32 24.87 -3.47
N GLN A 150 8.34 25.13 -4.35
CA GLN A 150 8.59 25.62 -5.71
C GLN A 150 9.43 26.89 -5.69
N SER A 151 9.00 27.91 -4.92
CA SER A 151 9.75 29.15 -4.76
C SER A 151 11.14 28.93 -4.16
N TYR A 152 11.31 27.94 -3.28
CA TYR A 152 12.62 27.63 -2.72
C TYR A 152 13.57 27.03 -3.78
N LEU A 153 13.09 26.07 -4.57
CA LEU A 153 13.86 25.44 -5.65
C LEU A 153 14.25 26.44 -6.75
N ILE A 154 13.35 27.37 -7.11
CA ILE A 154 13.66 28.46 -8.04
C ILE A 154 14.83 29.31 -7.52
N ASN A 155 14.86 29.57 -6.21
CA ASN A 155 15.91 30.38 -5.58
C ASN A 155 17.18 29.57 -5.26
N ASN A 156 17.13 28.24 -5.28
CA ASN A 156 18.22 27.34 -4.89
C ASN A 156 18.25 26.12 -5.85
N PRO A 157 18.62 26.30 -7.12
CA PRO A 157 18.51 25.25 -8.14
C PRO A 157 19.38 24.03 -7.82
N GLU A 158 20.53 24.22 -7.17
CA GLU A 158 21.43 23.13 -6.76
C GLU A 158 20.84 22.20 -5.69
N ALA A 159 19.81 22.61 -4.95
CA ALA A 159 19.28 21.83 -3.83
C ALA A 159 18.69 20.48 -4.27
N ALA A 160 18.12 20.41 -5.48
CA ALA A 160 17.59 19.16 -6.04
C ALA A 160 18.72 18.19 -6.41
N ASP A 161 19.76 18.68 -7.06
CA ASP A 161 20.93 17.88 -7.45
C ASP A 161 21.68 17.35 -6.23
N GLU A 162 21.80 18.16 -5.18
CA GLU A 162 22.43 17.76 -3.92
C GLU A 162 21.58 16.70 -3.18
N ALA A 163 20.26 16.86 -3.18
CA ALA A 163 19.36 15.84 -2.65
C ALA A 163 19.48 14.52 -3.42
N GLU A 164 19.53 14.55 -4.75
CA GLU A 164 19.66 13.35 -5.57
C GLU A 164 20.98 12.60 -5.31
N LYS A 165 22.10 13.34 -5.19
CA LYS A 165 23.40 12.76 -4.82
C LYS A 165 23.39 12.10 -3.44
N ASN A 166 22.69 12.70 -2.48
CA ASN A 166 22.59 12.18 -1.12
C ASN A 166 21.68 10.93 -1.04
N ILE A 167 20.66 10.82 -1.89
CA ILE A 167 19.78 9.64 -1.93
C ILE A 167 20.49 8.43 -2.55
N ARG A 168 21.38 8.66 -3.53
CA ARG A 168 22.11 7.59 -4.24
C ARG A 168 23.37 7.09 -3.51
N ARG A 169 23.72 7.68 -2.37
CA ARG A 169 24.91 7.37 -1.57
C ARG A 169 24.59 6.37 -0.46
#